data_AF-M7PJ21-F1
#
_entry.id   AF-M7PJ21-F1
#
_cell.length_a   1.000
_cell.length_b   1.000
_cell.length_c   1.000
_cell.angle_alpha   90.00
_cell.angle_beta   90.00
_cell.angle_gamma   90.00
#
_symmetry.space_group_name_H-M   'P 1'
#
loop_
_entity.id
_entity.type
_entity.pdbx_description
1 polymer ?
#
loop_
_entity_poly.entity_id
_entity_poly.type
_entity_poly.pdbx_seq_one_letter_code
_entity_poly.pdbx_strand_id
1 'polypeptide(L)'
;MPIIMQSIYSKQSELYNVSSFQTTYIYNPRDFLSTISALLALLPLEVVVVYLTLIYCRREVEVILIYIGQIICQLLNVHLKEKIQQPRPNPLIKGYGMPSNHAQFTSYFTGYMILWMFFRARYLPKIYYTRNTIVLAFLLISICFSRVYFKYHTIWQVIVGVLVGTAFSTICELAASFKAKCIFLHQRHDERGTPINRKRMAGLEAKTSNTAEESNARTVIILNRPHQSYQK
;
A
#
# COMPACT_ATOMS: atom_id res chain seq x y z
N MET A 1 24.41 -46.26 14.49
CA MET A 1 23.37 -45.36 13.94
C MET A 1 22.82 -44.26 14.88
N PRO A 2 23.12 -44.17 16.20
CA PRO A 2 22.56 -43.08 17.06
C PRO A 2 23.36 -41.76 17.03
N ILE A 3 24.69 -41.80 16.79
CA ILE A 3 25.57 -40.62 16.87
C ILE A 3 25.28 -39.59 15.76
N ILE A 4 24.97 -40.05 14.55
CA ILE A 4 24.63 -39.18 13.42
C ILE A 4 23.30 -38.47 13.67
N MET A 5 22.32 -39.16 14.26
CA MET A 5 21.03 -38.57 14.60
C MET A 5 21.19 -37.48 15.66
N GLN A 6 21.97 -37.74 16.72
CA GLN A 6 22.29 -36.75 17.75
C GLN A 6 23.07 -35.55 17.20
N SER A 7 24.01 -35.77 16.28
CA SER A 7 24.71 -34.69 15.59
C SER A 7 23.77 -33.83 14.75
N ILE A 8 22.85 -34.44 14.01
CA ILE A 8 21.83 -33.73 13.23
C ILE A 8 20.89 -32.93 14.14
N TYR A 9 20.40 -33.54 15.23
CA TYR A 9 19.56 -32.86 16.22
C TYR A 9 20.29 -31.71 16.92
N SER A 10 21.57 -31.87 17.24
CA SER A 10 22.38 -30.80 17.85
C SER A 10 22.59 -29.62 16.89
N LYS A 11 22.92 -29.88 15.62
CA LYS A 11 23.00 -28.83 14.58
C LYS A 11 21.66 -28.15 14.33
N GLN A 12 20.55 -28.90 14.37
CA GLN A 12 19.22 -28.33 14.22
C GLN A 12 18.90 -27.40 15.40
N SER A 13 19.23 -27.80 16.64
CA SER A 13 19.02 -26.99 17.84
C SER A 13 19.81 -25.66 17.85
N GLU A 14 21.02 -25.64 17.27
CA GLU A 14 21.80 -24.43 17.07
C GLU A 14 21.20 -23.50 15.99
N LEU A 15 20.67 -24.06 14.90
CA LEU A 15 19.97 -23.30 13.85
C LEU A 15 18.66 -22.64 14.34
N TYR A 16 18.02 -23.22 15.36
CA TYR A 16 16.82 -22.64 15.99
C TYR A 16 17.12 -21.57 17.05
N ASN A 17 18.40 -21.26 17.33
CA ASN A 17 18.82 -20.41 18.45
C ASN A 17 18.81 -18.90 18.16
N VAL A 18 18.52 -18.48 16.92
CA VAL A 18 18.39 -17.07 16.52
C VAL A 18 16.91 -16.67 16.39
N SER A 19 16.46 -15.75 17.24
CA SER A 19 15.08 -15.25 17.29
C SER A 19 14.84 -13.98 16.47
N SER A 20 13.57 -13.83 16.06
CA SER A 20 12.83 -12.67 15.48
C SER A 20 12.67 -12.59 13.95
N PHE A 21 13.65 -13.02 13.15
CA PHE A 21 13.48 -13.27 11.72
C PHE A 21 14.00 -14.68 11.41
N GLN A 22 13.19 -15.71 11.65
CA GLN A 22 13.54 -17.07 11.22
C GLN A 22 13.40 -17.17 9.69
N THR A 23 14.41 -16.67 8.99
CA THR A 23 14.67 -16.94 7.57
C THR A 23 15.26 -18.35 7.38
N THR A 24 15.50 -19.08 8.47
CA THR A 24 15.99 -20.46 8.44
C THR A 24 14.82 -21.42 8.16
N TYR A 25 14.56 -21.68 6.88
CA TYR A 25 13.59 -22.68 6.44
C TYR A 25 14.21 -24.06 6.48
N ILE A 26 13.58 -24.97 7.20
CA ILE A 26 13.90 -26.39 7.09
C ILE A 26 13.00 -26.92 5.98
N TYR A 27 13.55 -26.97 4.78
CA TYR A 27 12.87 -27.48 3.60
C TYR A 27 13.54 -28.78 3.14
N ASN A 28 12.74 -29.66 2.55
CA ASN A 28 13.24 -30.89 1.94
C ASN A 28 13.39 -30.64 0.43
N PRO A 29 14.61 -30.60 -0.15
CA PRO A 29 14.81 -30.31 -1.56
C PRO A 29 14.25 -31.41 -2.49
N ARG A 30 13.96 -32.60 -1.95
CA ARG A 30 13.33 -33.70 -2.70
C ARG A 30 11.81 -33.57 -2.77
N ASP A 31 11.21 -32.68 -1.98
CA ASP A 31 9.79 -32.37 -2.02
C ASP A 31 9.58 -31.00 -2.66
N PHE A 32 8.96 -31.02 -3.85
CA PHE A 32 8.63 -29.82 -4.60
C PHE A 32 7.74 -28.86 -3.79
N LEU A 33 6.78 -29.39 -3.04
CA LEU A 33 5.86 -28.59 -2.24
C LEU A 33 6.57 -27.90 -1.08
N SER A 34 7.56 -28.56 -0.49
CA SER A 34 8.43 -27.99 0.54
C SER A 34 9.26 -26.83 -0.01
N THR A 35 9.82 -26.99 -1.21
CA THR A 35 10.61 -25.94 -1.86
C THR A 35 9.75 -24.71 -2.18
N ILE A 36 8.58 -24.90 -2.80
CA ILE A 36 7.65 -23.80 -3.09
C ILE A 36 7.17 -23.13 -1.80
N SER A 37 6.85 -23.89 -0.77
CA SER A 37 6.41 -23.34 0.53
C SER A 37 7.50 -22.51 1.20
N ALA A 38 8.78 -22.90 1.06
CA ALA A 38 9.91 -22.14 1.59
C ALA A 38 10.07 -20.80 0.85
N LEU A 39 9.95 -20.81 -0.49
CA LEU A 39 9.97 -19.59 -1.31
C LEU A 39 8.80 -18.65 -0.96
N LEU A 40 7.59 -19.19 -0.84
CA LEU A 40 6.41 -18.41 -0.45
C LEU A 40 6.60 -17.71 0.89
N ALA A 41 7.30 -18.34 1.82
CA ALA A 41 7.54 -17.75 3.14
C ALA A 41 8.57 -16.61 3.12
N LEU A 42 9.32 -16.41 2.04
CA LEU A 42 10.21 -15.25 1.82
C LEU A 42 9.45 -14.02 1.28
N LEU A 43 8.26 -14.20 0.69
CA LEU A 43 7.50 -13.11 0.07
C LEU A 43 7.27 -11.88 0.98
N PRO A 44 7.00 -12.00 2.30
CA PRO A 44 6.90 -10.82 3.17
C PRO A 44 8.16 -9.95 3.17
N LEU A 45 9.35 -10.56 3.08
CA LEU A 45 10.60 -9.81 2.98
C LEU A 45 10.71 -9.12 1.62
N GLU A 46 10.34 -9.78 0.54
CA GLU A 46 10.32 -9.19 -0.79
C GLU A 46 9.38 -7.98 -0.86
N VAL A 47 8.22 -8.03 -0.21
CA VAL A 47 7.29 -6.90 -0.10
C VAL A 47 7.96 -5.68 0.57
N VAL A 48 8.78 -5.90 1.60
CA VAL A 48 9.55 -4.81 2.22
C VAL A 48 10.55 -4.20 1.24
N VAL A 49 11.25 -5.02 0.45
CA VAL A 49 12.18 -4.52 -0.59
C VAL A 49 11.42 -3.72 -1.64
N VAL A 50 10.25 -4.17 -2.07
CA VAL A 50 9.38 -3.44 -3.01
C VAL A 50 8.97 -2.09 -2.43
N TYR A 51 8.55 -2.02 -1.16
CA TYR A 51 8.23 -0.75 -0.51
C TYR A 51 9.40 0.21 -0.52
N LEU A 52 10.57 -0.22 -0.06
CA LEU A 52 11.74 0.65 0.01
C LEU A 52 12.15 1.15 -1.38
N THR A 53 12.10 0.28 -2.38
CA THR A 53 12.39 0.63 -3.77
C THR A 53 11.40 1.66 -4.31
N LEU A 54 10.10 1.46 -4.09
CA LEU A 54 9.07 2.40 -4.55
C LEU A 54 9.14 3.74 -3.81
N ILE A 55 9.38 3.73 -2.50
CA ILE A 55 9.58 4.95 -1.71
C ILE A 55 10.78 5.73 -2.25
N TYR A 56 11.90 5.04 -2.52
CA TYR A 56 13.09 5.68 -3.06
C TYR A 56 12.87 6.27 -4.46
N CYS A 57 12.28 5.49 -5.36
CA CYS A 57 12.13 5.86 -6.77
C CYS A 57 10.98 6.83 -7.05
N ARG A 58 9.85 6.69 -6.34
CA ARG A 58 8.60 7.42 -6.65
C ARG A 58 8.24 8.45 -5.60
N ARG A 59 8.63 8.23 -4.34
CA ARG A 59 8.32 9.12 -3.20
C ARG A 59 6.82 9.43 -3.06
N GLU A 60 5.98 8.49 -3.51
CA GLU A 60 4.54 8.60 -3.43
C GLU A 60 4.10 8.45 -1.97
N VAL A 61 3.29 9.40 -1.49
CA VAL A 61 2.83 9.44 -0.10
C VAL A 61 2.01 8.18 0.22
N GLU A 62 1.27 7.66 -0.76
CA GLU A 62 0.48 6.44 -0.67
C GLU A 62 1.35 5.23 -0.31
N VAL A 63 2.52 5.10 -0.94
CA VAL A 63 3.47 4.01 -0.68
C VAL A 63 4.09 4.16 0.72
N ILE A 64 4.39 5.39 1.13
CA ILE A 64 4.89 5.67 2.48
C ILE A 64 3.83 5.31 3.54
N LEU A 65 2.56 5.65 3.29
CA LEU A 65 1.46 5.37 4.22
C LEU A 65 1.20 3.88 4.41
N ILE A 66 1.15 3.09 3.33
CA ILE A 66 1.00 1.64 3.44
C ILE A 66 2.21 1.02 4.14
N TYR A 67 3.42 1.52 3.90
CA TYR A 67 4.63 1.01 4.56
C TYR A 67 4.66 1.31 6.06
N ILE A 68 4.34 2.54 6.47
CA ILE A 68 4.21 2.89 7.89
C ILE A 68 3.14 2.02 8.56
N GLY A 69 1.98 1.84 7.91
CA GLY A 69 0.95 0.97 8.42
C GLY A 69 1.40 -0.50 8.52
N GLN A 70 2.20 -1.00 7.58
CA GLN A 70 2.81 -2.33 7.66
C GLN A 70 3.72 -2.47 8.89
N ILE A 71 4.56 -1.47 9.18
CA ILE A 71 5.42 -1.44 10.37
C ILE A 71 4.56 -1.48 11.65
N ILE A 72 3.52 -0.65 11.73
CA ILE A 72 2.63 -0.63 12.90
C ILE A 72 1.89 -1.97 13.04
N CYS A 73 1.45 -2.57 11.93
CA CYS A 73 0.84 -3.90 11.93
C CYS A 73 1.79 -4.97 12.48
N GLN A 74 3.08 -4.87 12.14
CA GLN A 74 4.12 -5.76 12.65
C GLN A 74 4.35 -5.55 14.15
N LEU A 75 4.39 -4.31 14.63
CA LEU A 75 4.49 -4.00 16.06
C LEU A 75 3.27 -4.52 16.83
N LEU A 76 2.07 -4.40 16.26
CA LEU A 76 0.85 -4.98 16.81
C LEU A 76 0.96 -6.52 16.90
N ASN A 77 1.50 -7.20 15.88
CA ASN A 77 1.72 -8.64 15.92
C ASN A 77 2.64 -9.05 17.08
N VAL A 78 3.75 -8.35 17.25
CA VAL A 78 4.70 -8.57 18.37
C VAL A 78 4.00 -8.35 19.70
N HIS A 79 3.28 -7.24 19.85
CA HIS A 79 2.54 -6.95 21.07
C HIS A 79 1.50 -8.04 21.41
N LEU A 80 0.71 -8.47 20.43
CA LEU A 80 -0.29 -9.52 20.62
C LEU A 80 0.34 -10.87 20.96
N LYS A 81 1.50 -11.19 20.37
CA LYS A 81 2.26 -12.41 20.72
C LYS A 81 2.66 -12.45 22.18
N GLU A 82 3.20 -11.34 22.69
CA GLU A 82 3.60 -11.21 24.09
C GLU A 82 2.41 -11.24 25.05
N LYS A 83 1.23 -10.80 24.62
CA LYS A 83 0.00 -10.83 25.43
C LYS A 83 -0.68 -12.20 25.44
N ILE A 84 -0.78 -12.87 24.30
CA ILE A 84 -1.52 -14.14 24.15
C ILE A 84 -0.66 -15.32 24.58
N GLN A 85 0.65 -15.27 24.32
CA GLN A 85 1.63 -16.28 24.71
C GLN A 85 1.30 -17.72 24.31
N GLN A 86 0.48 -17.92 23.28
CA GLN A 86 0.10 -19.26 22.86
C GLN A 86 1.31 -20.01 22.28
N PRO A 87 1.58 -21.26 22.69
CA PRO A 87 2.70 -22.04 22.17
C PRO A 87 2.52 -22.37 20.68
N ARG A 88 3.64 -22.62 20.01
CA ARG A 88 3.66 -23.15 18.64
C ARG A 88 3.35 -24.65 18.64
N PRO A 89 2.80 -25.19 17.54
CA PRO A 89 2.53 -26.63 17.46
C PRO A 89 3.80 -27.49 17.42
N ASN A 90 4.92 -26.94 16.93
CA ASN A 90 6.22 -27.60 17.00
C ASN A 90 7.05 -26.97 18.14
N PRO A 91 7.33 -27.70 19.23
CA PRO A 91 8.04 -27.18 20.40
C PRO A 91 9.52 -26.87 20.14
N LEU A 92 10.11 -27.38 19.05
CA LEU A 92 11.48 -27.05 18.64
C LEU A 92 11.60 -25.60 18.16
N ILE A 93 10.47 -24.95 17.83
CA ILE A 93 10.43 -23.59 17.33
C ILE A 93 10.17 -22.65 18.50
N LYS A 94 11.13 -21.75 18.76
CA LYS A 94 11.06 -20.79 19.85
C LYS A 94 10.02 -19.68 19.60
N GLY A 95 9.53 -19.11 20.70
CA GLY A 95 8.63 -17.96 20.73
C GLY A 95 7.15 -18.29 20.48
N TYR A 96 6.29 -17.28 20.67
CA TYR A 96 4.83 -17.46 20.64
C TYR A 96 4.26 -17.60 19.23
N GLY A 97 3.25 -18.46 19.10
CA GLY A 97 2.62 -18.82 17.84
C GLY A 97 1.48 -17.91 17.40
N MET A 98 0.76 -17.26 18.32
CA MET A 98 -0.45 -16.49 18.02
C MET A 98 -0.24 -14.98 18.18
N PRO A 99 -0.67 -14.14 17.23
CA PRO A 99 -1.08 -14.47 15.86
C PRO A 99 0.09 -14.87 14.96
N SER A 100 -0.18 -15.57 13.86
CA SER A 100 0.83 -15.85 12.82
C SER A 100 1.31 -14.55 12.16
N ASN A 101 2.63 -14.30 12.18
CA ASN A 101 3.25 -13.11 11.59
C ASN A 101 3.01 -13.08 10.07
N HIS A 102 3.43 -14.12 9.33
CA HIS A 102 3.25 -14.21 7.88
C HIS A 102 1.79 -14.01 7.44
N ALA A 103 0.84 -14.57 8.19
CA ALA A 103 -0.57 -14.43 7.88
C ALA A 103 -1.06 -12.98 8.07
N GLN A 104 -0.71 -12.36 9.21
CA GLN A 104 -1.08 -10.98 9.52
C GLN A 104 -0.42 -9.96 8.61
N PHE A 105 0.88 -10.12 8.34
CA PHE A 105 1.63 -9.25 7.44
C PHE A 105 1.01 -9.26 6.04
N THR A 106 0.79 -10.46 5.51
CA THR A 106 0.30 -10.63 4.13
C THR A 106 -1.17 -10.22 4.01
N SER A 107 -2.01 -10.52 5.02
CA SER A 107 -3.41 -10.12 4.98
C SER A 107 -3.59 -8.61 5.13
N TYR A 108 -2.70 -7.93 5.87
CA TYR A 108 -2.64 -6.47 5.86
C TYR A 108 -2.31 -5.94 4.47
N PHE A 109 -1.23 -6.42 3.85
CA PHE A 109 -0.81 -6.00 2.51
C PHE A 109 -1.93 -6.22 1.48
N THR A 110 -2.44 -7.45 1.40
CA THR A 110 -3.50 -7.82 0.46
C THR A 110 -4.77 -7.00 0.69
N GLY A 111 -5.22 -6.86 1.95
CA GLY A 111 -6.41 -6.08 2.28
C GLY A 111 -6.26 -4.61 1.91
N TYR A 112 -5.11 -4.01 2.22
CA TYR A 112 -4.83 -2.62 1.88
C TYR A 112 -4.81 -2.41 0.37
N MET A 113 -4.15 -3.28 -0.39
CA MET A 113 -4.09 -3.17 -1.86
C MET A 113 -5.46 -3.31 -2.51
N ILE A 114 -6.30 -4.24 -2.04
CA ILE A 114 -7.68 -4.41 -2.53
C ILE A 114 -8.50 -3.15 -2.25
N LEU A 115 -8.46 -2.63 -1.03
CA LEU A 115 -9.21 -1.43 -0.65
C LEU A 115 -8.69 -0.20 -1.40
N TRP A 116 -7.37 -0.05 -1.57
CA TRP A 116 -6.79 1.02 -2.37
C TRP A 116 -7.28 0.97 -3.82
N MET A 117 -7.30 -0.21 -4.44
CA MET A 117 -7.85 -0.37 -5.79
C MET A 117 -9.33 0.01 -5.83
N PHE A 118 -10.10 -0.40 -4.82
CA PHE A 118 -11.53 -0.12 -4.72
C PHE A 118 -11.83 1.38 -4.57
N PHE A 119 -11.13 2.09 -3.67
CA PHE A 119 -11.42 3.49 -3.37
C PHE A 119 -10.73 4.49 -4.31
N ARG A 120 -9.55 4.16 -4.84
CA ARG A 120 -8.68 5.13 -5.52
C ARG A 120 -8.38 4.79 -6.97
N ALA A 121 -8.37 3.52 -7.36
CA ALA A 121 -8.09 3.12 -8.74
C ALA A 121 -9.35 3.19 -9.64
N ARG A 122 -10.04 4.34 -9.66
CA ARG A 122 -11.31 4.55 -10.38
C ARG A 122 -11.26 4.25 -11.88
N TYR A 123 -10.09 4.40 -12.48
CA TYR A 123 -9.87 4.17 -13.91
C TYR A 123 -9.30 2.78 -14.22
N LEU A 124 -9.12 1.92 -13.21
CA LEU A 124 -8.62 0.57 -13.41
C LEU A 124 -9.71 -0.28 -14.09
N PRO A 125 -9.47 -0.84 -15.29
CA PRO A 125 -10.44 -1.71 -15.92
C PRO A 125 -10.77 -2.92 -15.05
N LYS A 126 -12.05 -3.33 -15.03
CA LYS A 126 -12.55 -4.42 -14.17
C LYS A 126 -11.74 -5.71 -14.29
N ILE A 127 -11.26 -6.04 -15.49
CA ILE A 127 -10.45 -7.24 -15.70
C ILE A 127 -9.15 -7.22 -14.87
N TYR A 128 -8.48 -6.06 -14.79
CA TYR A 128 -7.26 -5.93 -14.00
C TYR A 128 -7.56 -5.91 -12.50
N TYR A 129 -8.65 -5.26 -12.08
CA TYR A 129 -9.11 -5.32 -10.68
C TYR A 129 -9.36 -6.76 -10.24
N THR A 130 -10.15 -7.51 -11.00
CA THR A 130 -10.51 -8.90 -10.70
C THR A 130 -9.27 -9.80 -10.71
N ARG A 131 -8.45 -9.71 -11.77
CA ARG A 131 -7.20 -10.48 -11.86
C ARG A 131 -6.28 -10.21 -10.68
N ASN A 132 -6.01 -8.94 -10.35
CA ASN A 132 -5.11 -8.59 -9.26
C ASN A 132 -5.66 -9.06 -7.91
N THR A 133 -6.97 -8.95 -7.69
CA THR A 133 -7.63 -9.46 -6.48
C THR A 133 -7.47 -10.97 -6.35
N ILE A 134 -7.69 -11.73 -7.43
CA ILE A 134 -7.52 -13.19 -7.44
C ILE A 134 -6.06 -13.55 -7.14
N VAL A 135 -5.09 -12.89 -7.76
CA VAL A 135 -3.66 -13.14 -7.53
C VAL A 135 -3.28 -12.86 -6.07
N LEU A 136 -3.70 -11.72 -5.51
CA LEU A 136 -3.42 -11.38 -4.12
C LEU A 136 -4.07 -12.36 -3.13
N ALA A 137 -5.31 -12.78 -3.39
CA ALA A 137 -6.01 -13.77 -2.56
C ALA A 137 -5.32 -15.14 -2.62
N PHE A 138 -4.92 -15.58 -3.83
CA PHE A 138 -4.18 -16.82 -4.01
C PHE A 138 -2.86 -16.79 -3.23
N LEU A 139 -2.05 -15.73 -3.39
CA LEU A 139 -0.79 -15.58 -2.66
C LEU A 139 -0.98 -15.60 -1.14
N LEU A 140 -2.01 -14.91 -0.62
CA LEU A 140 -2.34 -14.95 0.80
C LEU A 140 -2.63 -16.38 1.28
N ILE A 141 -3.48 -17.11 0.55
CA ILE A 141 -3.83 -18.50 0.89
C ILE A 141 -2.59 -19.40 0.83
N SER A 142 -1.76 -19.28 -0.21
CA SER A 142 -0.54 -20.07 -0.36
C SER A 142 0.48 -19.79 0.75
N ILE A 143 0.66 -18.53 1.15
CA ILE A 143 1.52 -18.16 2.29
C ILE A 143 0.95 -18.74 3.58
N CYS A 144 -0.35 -18.59 3.83
CA CYS A 144 -1.01 -19.18 5.01
C CYS A 144 -0.87 -20.70 5.07
N PHE A 145 -1.05 -21.38 3.94
CA PHE A 145 -0.86 -22.82 3.81
C PHE A 145 0.57 -23.24 4.17
N SER A 146 1.58 -22.52 3.67
CA SER A 146 2.99 -22.81 3.98
C SER A 146 3.27 -22.85 5.49
N ARG A 147 2.60 -22.00 6.28
CA ARG A 147 2.79 -21.92 7.74
C ARG A 147 2.25 -23.14 8.47
N VAL A 148 1.14 -23.70 7.97
CA VAL A 148 0.54 -24.92 8.52
C VAL A 148 1.31 -26.15 8.03
N TYR A 149 1.69 -26.18 6.75
CA TYR A 149 2.45 -27.27 6.14
C TYR A 149 3.79 -27.51 6.87
N PHE A 150 4.55 -26.45 7.17
CA PHE A 150 5.79 -26.56 7.96
C PHE A 150 5.58 -26.74 9.47
N LYS A 151 4.33 -26.85 9.94
CA LYS A 151 3.98 -26.92 11.37
C LYS A 151 4.57 -25.76 12.18
N TYR A 152 4.67 -24.59 11.56
CA TYR A 152 5.12 -23.37 12.21
C TYR A 152 3.99 -22.70 13.01
N HIS A 153 2.76 -22.88 12.53
CA HIS A 153 1.55 -22.35 13.13
C HIS A 153 0.38 -23.34 13.01
N THR A 154 -0.55 -23.26 13.98
CA THR A 154 -1.85 -23.94 13.85
C THR A 154 -2.77 -23.16 12.90
N ILE A 155 -3.82 -23.81 12.42
CA ILE A 155 -4.85 -23.16 11.58
C ILE A 155 -5.46 -21.96 12.32
N TRP A 156 -5.73 -22.08 13.63
CA TRP A 156 -6.27 -20.98 14.43
C TRP A 156 -5.32 -19.78 14.56
N GLN A 157 -4.02 -20.04 14.73
CA GLN A 157 -3.01 -18.97 14.76
C GLN A 157 -2.94 -18.21 13.43
N VAL A 158 -3.13 -18.92 12.32
CA VAL A 158 -3.20 -18.35 10.98
C VAL A 158 -4.47 -17.54 10.80
N ILE A 159 -5.65 -18.09 11.15
CA ILE A 159 -6.94 -17.41 11.04
C ILE A 159 -6.92 -16.09 11.81
N VAL A 160 -6.47 -16.08 13.07
CA VAL A 160 -6.41 -14.85 13.85
C VAL A 160 -5.39 -13.86 13.28
N GLY A 161 -4.27 -14.33 12.75
CA GLY A 161 -3.36 -13.47 12.01
C GLY A 161 -4.04 -12.80 10.82
N VAL A 162 -4.76 -13.57 9.99
CA VAL A 162 -5.51 -13.03 8.85
C VAL A 162 -6.51 -11.98 9.32
N LEU A 163 -7.35 -12.28 10.31
CA LEU A 163 -8.38 -11.38 10.84
C LEU A 163 -7.80 -10.07 11.39
N VAL A 164 -6.72 -10.14 12.18
CA VAL A 164 -6.07 -8.94 12.73
C VAL A 164 -5.50 -8.09 11.59
N GLY A 165 -4.83 -8.71 10.61
CA GLY A 165 -4.23 -7.96 9.51
C GLY A 165 -5.26 -7.33 8.57
N THR A 166 -6.37 -8.01 8.27
CA THR A 166 -7.46 -7.44 7.45
C THR A 166 -8.23 -6.34 8.18
N ALA A 167 -8.47 -6.50 9.48
CA ALA A 167 -9.08 -5.45 10.29
C ALA A 167 -8.18 -4.20 10.32
N PHE A 168 -6.88 -4.40 10.55
CA PHE A 168 -5.94 -3.29 10.63
C PHE A 168 -5.71 -2.60 9.27
N SER A 169 -5.72 -3.33 8.15
CA SER A 169 -5.64 -2.73 6.82
C SER A 169 -6.87 -1.88 6.50
N THR A 170 -8.06 -2.33 6.91
CA THR A 170 -9.30 -1.55 6.79
C THR A 170 -9.19 -0.23 7.55
N ILE A 171 -8.73 -0.27 8.80
CA ILE A 171 -8.54 0.95 9.62
C ILE A 171 -7.54 1.90 8.96
N CYS A 172 -6.37 1.39 8.53
CA CYS A 172 -5.33 2.19 7.92
C CYS A 172 -5.78 2.82 6.60
N GLU A 173 -6.48 2.07 5.76
CA GLU A 173 -6.96 2.57 4.48
C GLU A 173 -7.98 3.68 4.69
N LEU A 174 -8.97 3.45 5.56
CA LEU A 174 -9.99 4.45 5.86
C LEU A 174 -9.35 5.75 6.36
N ALA A 175 -8.39 5.65 7.28
CA ALA A 175 -7.63 6.81 7.77
C ALA A 175 -6.88 7.54 6.64
N ALA A 176 -6.25 6.80 5.72
CA ALA A 176 -5.61 7.39 4.54
C ALA A 176 -6.62 8.03 3.59
N SER A 177 -7.82 7.46 3.46
CA SER A 177 -8.90 7.92 2.57
C SER A 177 -9.51 9.23 3.06
N PHE A 178 -9.68 9.38 4.38
CA PHE A 178 -10.08 10.65 4.98
C PHE A 178 -9.07 11.77 4.70
N LYS A 179 -7.76 11.51 4.88
CA LYS A 179 -6.73 12.53 4.63
C LYS A 179 -6.68 12.98 3.17
N ALA A 180 -6.74 12.06 2.21
CA ALA A 180 -6.73 12.41 0.79
C ALA A 180 -7.92 13.32 0.42
N LYS A 181 -9.10 13.06 0.99
CA LYS A 181 -10.29 13.88 0.79
C LYS A 181 -10.15 15.26 1.44
N CYS A 182 -9.57 15.36 2.64
CA CYS A 182 -9.32 16.64 3.31
C CYS A 182 -8.30 17.52 2.55
N ILE A 183 -7.20 16.94 2.07
CA ILE A 183 -6.18 17.67 1.30
C ILE A 183 -6.78 18.19 -0.01
N PHE A 184 -7.52 17.34 -0.74
CA PHE A 184 -8.18 17.75 -1.98
C PHE A 184 -9.23 18.85 -1.74
N LEU A 185 -10.02 18.75 -0.65
CA LEU A 185 -10.98 19.79 -0.29
C LEU A 185 -10.31 21.11 0.10
N HIS A 186 -9.15 21.06 0.75
CA HIS A 186 -8.36 22.23 1.11
C HIS A 186 -7.79 22.93 -0.14
N GLN A 187 -7.20 22.18 -1.08
CA GLN A 187 -6.70 22.73 -2.36
C GLN A 187 -7.82 23.39 -3.17
N ARG A 188 -8.99 22.75 -3.23
CA ARG A 188 -10.17 23.30 -3.93
C ARG A 188 -10.79 24.51 -3.23
N HIS A 189 -10.48 24.73 -1.96
CA HIS A 189 -10.87 25.93 -1.23
C HIS A 189 -9.90 27.08 -1.51
N ASP A 190 -8.59 26.82 -1.54
CA ASP A 190 -7.56 27.81 -1.88
C ASP A 190 -7.71 28.34 -3.31
N GLU A 191 -8.01 27.48 -4.28
CA GLU A 191 -8.29 27.90 -5.67
C GLU A 191 -9.53 28.80 -5.78
N ARG A 192 -10.51 28.65 -4.87
CA ARG A 192 -11.73 29.47 -4.85
C ARG A 192 -11.63 30.71 -3.95
N GLY A 193 -10.55 30.85 -3.18
CA GLY A 193 -10.57 31.53 -1.89
C GLY A 193 -9.61 32.70 -1.66
N THR A 194 -8.76 33.14 -2.59
CA THR A 194 -7.98 34.38 -2.37
C THR A 194 -8.76 35.62 -2.87
N PRO A 195 -9.23 36.53 -1.98
CA PRO A 195 -9.98 37.73 -2.38
C PRO A 195 -9.19 38.63 -3.33
N ILE A 196 -7.85 38.59 -3.21
CA ILE A 196 -6.90 39.35 -4.03
C ILE A 196 -6.98 38.91 -5.50
N ASN A 197 -7.00 37.60 -5.78
CA ASN A 197 -7.11 37.09 -7.15
C ASN A 197 -8.49 37.34 -7.75
N ARG A 198 -9.56 37.28 -6.96
CA ARG A 198 -10.92 37.54 -7.48
C ARG A 198 -11.12 39.02 -7.88
N LYS A 199 -10.60 39.96 -7.08
CA LYS A 199 -10.60 41.40 -7.45
C LYS A 199 -9.66 41.69 -8.62
N ARG A 200 -8.51 41.02 -8.69
CA ARG A 200 -7.55 41.17 -9.80
C ARG A 200 -8.10 40.64 -11.12
N MET A 201 -8.77 39.48 -11.11
CA MET A 201 -9.41 38.89 -12.29
C MET A 201 -10.58 39.75 -12.76
N ALA A 202 -11.46 40.20 -11.85
CA ALA A 202 -12.55 41.12 -12.18
C ALA A 202 -12.04 42.47 -12.73
N GLY A 203 -10.94 42.99 -12.19
CA GLY A 203 -10.31 44.22 -12.68
C GLY A 203 -9.63 44.04 -14.05
N LEU A 204 -9.07 42.86 -14.34
CA LEU A 204 -8.52 42.53 -15.65
C LEU A 204 -9.63 42.39 -16.70
N GLU A 205 -10.73 41.70 -16.37
CA GLU A 205 -11.89 41.54 -17.25
C GLU A 205 -12.51 42.89 -17.62
N ALA A 206 -12.73 43.78 -16.63
CA ALA A 206 -13.23 45.13 -16.85
C ALA A 206 -12.28 46.01 -17.69
N LYS A 207 -10.97 45.80 -17.57
CA LYS A 207 -9.99 46.53 -18.39
C LYS A 207 -10.00 46.05 -19.84
N THR A 208 -10.13 44.74 -20.08
CA THR A 208 -10.26 44.18 -21.44
C THR A 208 -11.54 44.60 -22.13
N SER A 209 -12.67 44.68 -21.43
CA SER A 209 -13.95 45.13 -22.02
C SER A 209 -13.86 46.59 -22.48
N ASN A 210 -13.29 47.47 -21.65
CA ASN A 210 -13.14 48.89 -22.01
C ASN A 210 -12.20 49.08 -23.21
N THR A 211 -11.09 48.33 -23.29
CA THR A 211 -10.19 48.41 -24.46
C THR A 211 -10.83 47.86 -25.73
N ALA A 212 -11.68 46.84 -25.63
CA ALA A 212 -12.42 46.30 -26.79
C ALA A 212 -13.45 47.31 -27.30
N GLU A 213 -14.15 48.00 -26.39
CA GLU A 213 -15.12 49.04 -26.71
C GLU A 213 -14.46 50.27 -27.35
N GLU A 214 -13.33 50.75 -26.80
CA GLU A 214 -12.54 51.83 -27.40
C GLU A 214 -11.98 51.47 -28.78
N SER A 215 -11.52 50.22 -28.97
CA SER A 215 -11.02 49.72 -30.26
C SER A 215 -12.14 49.68 -31.32
N ASN A 216 -13.34 49.23 -30.93
CA ASN A 216 -14.50 49.24 -31.81
C ASN A 216 -14.93 50.67 -32.18
N ALA A 217 -14.99 51.58 -31.19
CA ALA A 217 -15.35 52.97 -31.43
C ALA A 217 -14.37 53.68 -32.40
N ARG A 218 -13.06 53.45 -32.24
CA ARG A 218 -12.04 53.99 -33.17
C ARG A 218 -12.17 53.42 -34.58
N THR A 219 -12.48 52.13 -34.71
CA THR A 219 -12.66 51.47 -36.02
C THR A 219 -13.87 52.04 -36.76
N VAL A 220 -14.99 52.29 -36.06
CA VAL A 220 -16.20 52.92 -36.63
C VAL A 220 -15.93 54.36 -37.09
N ILE A 221 -15.15 55.14 -36.33
CA ILE A 221 -14.79 56.53 -36.70
C ILE A 221 -13.88 56.56 -37.94
N ILE A 222 -12.99 55.59 -38.10
CA ILE A 222 -12.10 55.50 -39.28
C ILE A 222 -12.91 55.13 -40.53
N LEU A 223 -13.90 54.24 -40.42
CA LEU A 223 -14.73 53.81 -41.54
C LEU A 223 -15.75 54.86 -42.00
N ASN A 224 -16.06 55.86 -41.17
CA ASN A 224 -17.03 56.92 -41.48
C ASN A 224 -16.38 58.25 -41.90
N ARG A 225 -15.07 58.29 -42.16
CA ARG A 225 -14.44 59.50 -42.73
C ARG A 225 -14.87 59.68 -44.19
N PRO A 226 -15.42 60.84 -44.57
CA PRO A 226 -15.69 61.13 -45.97
C PRO A 226 -14.38 61.15 -46.75
N HIS A 227 -14.29 60.35 -47.81
CA HIS A 227 -13.21 60.40 -48.78
C HIS A 227 -13.20 61.78 -49.43
N GLN A 228 -12.25 62.64 -49.04
CA GLN A 228 -11.96 63.85 -49.81
C GLN A 228 -11.34 63.43 -51.15
N SER A 229 -12.11 63.61 -52.21
CA SER A 229 -11.68 63.51 -53.60
C SER A 229 -10.64 64.58 -53.89
N TYR A 230 -9.40 64.15 -54.18
CA TYR A 230 -8.37 65.01 -54.74
C TYR A 230 -8.70 65.26 -56.22
N GLN A 231 -9.16 66.46 -56.55
CA GLN A 231 -9.13 66.96 -57.93
C GLN A 231 -7.74 67.54 -58.23
N LYS A 232 -7.12 67.06 -59.30
CA LYS A 232 -6.11 67.75 -60.10
C LYS A 232 -6.43 67.50 -61.56
#